data_AF-A0A328NYJ4-F1
#
_entry.id   AF-A0A328NYJ4-F1
#
_cell.length_a   1.000
_cell.length_b   1.000
_cell.length_c   1.000
_cell.angle_alpha   90.00
_cell.angle_beta   90.00
_cell.angle_gamma   90.00
#
_symmetry.space_group_name_H-M   'P 1'
#
loop_
_entity.id
_entity.type
_entity.pdbx_description
1 polymer ?
#
loop_
_entity_poly.entity_id
_entity_poly.type
_entity_poly.pdbx_seq_one_letter_code
_entity_poly.pdbx_strand_id
1 'polypeptide(L)'
;MDHSDATANPVAQLLVVTRSLVELTDRAMSDSELSRAAADVLVFAARQAARLVEDLVSVRSHDAMRARDFVQSTSSADLDRAYTDLECLAEAAGMIRAHGIGSQYRAHLAYLMRYAAESACTALERAERSMTRAEALSGMATTPATALHI
;
A
#
# COMPACT_ATOMS: atom_id res chain seq x y z
N MET A 1 -25.60 4.28 -16.74
CA MET A 1 -25.17 4.51 -15.35
C MET A 1 -23.85 3.80 -15.20
N ASP A 2 -22.78 4.52 -15.57
CA ASP A 2 -21.41 4.03 -15.53
C ASP A 2 -21.01 3.77 -14.08
N HIS A 3 -20.89 2.49 -13.72
CA HIS A 3 -20.30 2.10 -12.44
C HIS A 3 -18.81 2.41 -12.52
N SER A 4 -18.46 3.54 -11.93
CA SER A 4 -17.12 4.06 -11.67
C SER A 4 -15.99 3.02 -11.77
N ASP A 5 -15.11 3.22 -12.77
CA ASP A 5 -13.82 2.53 -12.92
C ASP A 5 -12.92 2.59 -11.67
N ALA A 6 -13.29 3.39 -10.67
CA ALA A 6 -12.57 3.46 -9.40
C ALA A 6 -12.40 2.07 -8.76
N THR A 7 -13.38 1.16 -8.83
CA THR A 7 -13.25 -0.19 -8.24
C THR A 7 -12.37 -1.15 -9.06
N ALA A 8 -11.90 -0.77 -10.25
CA ALA A 8 -11.20 -1.67 -11.15
C ALA A 8 -9.74 -1.95 -10.73
N ASN A 9 -9.11 -1.08 -9.93
CA ASN A 9 -7.73 -1.26 -9.49
C ASN A 9 -7.52 -0.90 -8.00
N PRO A 10 -7.69 -1.86 -7.07
CA PRO A 10 -7.56 -1.60 -5.63
C PRO A 10 -6.14 -1.19 -5.22
N VAL A 11 -5.11 -1.59 -5.97
CA VAL A 11 -3.72 -1.19 -5.68
C VAL A 11 -3.49 0.27 -6.06
N ALA A 12 -4.06 0.74 -7.16
CA ALA A 12 -3.99 2.16 -7.54
C ALA A 12 -4.68 3.06 -6.50
N GLN A 13 -5.82 2.63 -5.95
CA GLN A 13 -6.47 3.36 -4.85
C GLN A 13 -5.58 3.41 -3.60
N LEU A 14 -5.01 2.26 -3.22
CA LEU A 14 -4.13 2.16 -2.07
C LEU A 14 -2.86 3.02 -2.24
N LEU A 15 -2.35 3.14 -3.47
CA LEU A 15 -1.25 4.04 -3.80
C LEU A 15 -1.60 5.50 -3.55
N VAL A 16 -2.80 5.94 -3.94
CA VAL A 16 -3.26 7.31 -3.67
C VAL A 16 -3.33 7.58 -2.17
N VAL A 17 -3.86 6.64 -1.39
CA VAL A 17 -3.93 6.73 0.08
C VAL A 17 -2.53 6.79 0.68
N THR A 18 -1.62 5.93 0.22
CA THR A 18 -0.25 5.85 0.76
C THR A 18 0.60 7.07 0.40
N ARG A 19 0.44 7.64 -0.79
CA ARG A 19 1.07 8.93 -1.14
C ARG A 19 0.54 10.07 -0.27
N SER A 20 -0.76 10.10 0.00
CA SER A 20 -1.35 11.08 0.92
C SER A 20 -0.79 10.94 2.34
N LEU A 21 -0.47 9.71 2.79
CA LEU A 21 0.20 9.45 4.05
C LEU A 21 1.65 9.97 4.08
N VAL A 22 2.40 9.83 2.99
CA VAL A 22 3.75 10.41 2.86
C VAL A 22 3.68 11.93 3.02
N GLU A 23 2.80 12.60 2.28
CA GLU A 23 2.63 14.05 2.36
C GLU A 23 2.22 14.51 3.76
N LEU A 24 1.28 13.79 4.40
CA LEU A 24 0.87 14.09 5.76
C LEU A 24 2.02 13.93 6.74
N THR A 25 2.83 12.87 6.59
CA THR A 25 4.01 12.61 7.41
C THR A 25 5.03 13.73 7.26
N ASP A 26 5.32 14.15 6.03
CA ASP A 26 6.26 15.24 5.75
C ASP A 26 5.78 16.58 6.33
N ARG A 27 4.51 16.94 6.14
CA ARG A 27 3.92 18.17 6.70
C ARG A 27 3.99 18.16 8.22
N ALA A 28 3.57 17.05 8.82
CA ALA A 28 3.51 16.92 10.27
C ALA A 28 4.90 16.88 10.92
N MET A 29 5.94 16.56 10.14
CA MET A 29 7.35 16.65 10.54
C MET A 29 7.98 18.02 10.30
N SER A 30 7.50 18.78 9.31
CA SER A 30 7.96 20.14 9.01
C SER A 30 7.49 21.17 10.04
N ASP A 31 6.33 20.94 10.66
CA ASP A 31 5.92 21.67 11.85
C ASP A 31 6.84 21.25 13.01
N SER A 32 7.45 22.25 13.67
CA SER A 32 8.33 22.06 14.83
C SER A 32 7.67 21.23 15.94
N GLU A 33 6.34 21.15 15.95
CA GLU A 33 5.54 20.32 16.82
C GLU A 33 4.55 19.45 16.03
N LEU A 34 4.93 18.22 15.70
CA LEU A 34 4.00 17.15 15.35
C LEU A 34 2.94 17.07 16.45
N SER A 35 1.74 17.56 16.15
CA SER A 35 0.66 17.58 17.13
C SER A 35 0.21 16.17 17.45
N ARG A 36 -0.28 15.95 18.67
CA ARG A 36 -0.87 14.67 19.08
C ARG A 36 -2.00 14.24 18.13
N ALA A 37 -2.78 15.21 17.65
CA ALA A 37 -3.84 14.98 16.67
C ALA A 37 -3.31 14.49 15.32
N ALA A 38 -2.21 15.07 14.81
CA ALA A 38 -1.58 14.60 13.58
C ALA A 38 -1.02 13.18 13.73
N ALA A 39 -0.44 12.85 14.89
CA ALA A 39 -0.03 11.49 15.20
C ALA A 39 -1.22 10.52 15.25
N ASP A 40 -2.36 10.90 15.84
CA ASP A 40 -3.58 10.07 15.85
C ASP A 40 -4.09 9.79 14.43
N VAL A 41 -4.11 10.82 13.56
CA VAL A 41 -4.51 10.65 12.16
C VAL A 41 -3.55 9.72 11.41
N LEU A 42 -2.24 9.88 11.60
CA LEU A 42 -1.23 9.00 10.98
C LEU A 42 -1.37 7.56 11.42
N VAL A 43 -1.56 7.30 12.73
CA VAL A 43 -1.82 5.96 13.26
C VAL A 43 -3.06 5.35 12.61
N PHE A 44 -4.16 6.12 12.58
CA PHE A 44 -5.41 5.64 12.01
C PHE A 44 -5.26 5.32 10.52
N ALA A 45 -4.76 6.28 9.74
CA ALA A 45 -4.65 6.14 8.29
C ALA A 45 -3.66 5.04 7.88
N ALA A 46 -2.53 4.90 8.57
CA ALA A 46 -1.57 3.82 8.32
C ALA A 46 -2.16 2.44 8.60
N ARG A 47 -2.92 2.28 9.71
CA ARG A 47 -3.62 1.02 10.02
C ARG A 47 -4.72 0.69 9.03
N GLN A 48 -5.48 1.68 8.59
CA GLN A 48 -6.50 1.48 7.57
C GLN A 48 -5.87 1.05 6.24
N ALA A 49 -4.76 1.69 5.83
CA ALA A 49 -4.02 1.28 4.64
C ALA A 49 -3.47 -0.15 4.76
N ALA A 50 -2.89 -0.52 5.92
CA ALA A 50 -2.42 -1.88 6.16
C ALA A 50 -3.56 -2.90 6.06
N ARG A 51 -4.74 -2.57 6.63
CA ARG A 51 -5.92 -3.43 6.53
C ARG A 51 -6.39 -3.62 5.08
N LEU A 52 -6.35 -2.58 4.26
CA LEU A 52 -6.68 -2.68 2.85
C LEU A 52 -5.68 -3.57 2.07
N VAL A 53 -4.40 -3.57 2.44
CA VAL A 53 -3.41 -4.52 1.90
C VAL A 53 -3.79 -5.95 2.28
N GLU A 54 -4.08 -6.18 3.57
CA GLU A 54 -4.47 -7.50 4.08
C GLU A 54 -5.73 -8.03 3.38
N ASP A 55 -6.76 -7.19 3.24
CA ASP A 55 -8.00 -7.54 2.55
C ASP A 55 -7.73 -7.86 1.07
N LEU A 56 -6.84 -7.12 0.39
CA LEU A 56 -6.45 -7.39 -0.99
C LEU A 56 -5.73 -8.73 -1.14
N VAL A 57 -4.77 -9.02 -0.27
CA VAL A 57 -4.04 -10.30 -0.25
C VAL A 57 -4.99 -11.45 0.04
N SER A 58 -5.93 -11.27 0.97
CA SER A 58 -6.96 -12.24 1.30
C SER A 58 -7.86 -12.55 0.09
N VAL A 59 -8.37 -11.53 -0.60
CA VAL A 59 -9.21 -11.71 -1.80
C VAL A 59 -8.46 -12.47 -2.89
N ARG A 60 -7.19 -12.14 -3.15
CA ARG A 60 -6.40 -12.78 -4.21
C ARG A 60 -5.93 -14.18 -3.86
N SER A 61 -5.76 -14.50 -2.58
CA SER A 61 -5.41 -15.85 -2.11
C SER A 61 -6.61 -16.80 -2.03
N HIS A 62 -7.85 -16.28 -1.98
CA HIS A 62 -9.06 -17.09 -1.97
C HIS A 62 -9.57 -17.48 -3.38
N ASP A 63 -9.06 -16.87 -4.45
CA ASP A 63 -9.32 -17.32 -5.82
C ASP A 63 -8.53 -18.61 -6.10
N ALA A 64 -9.14 -19.76 -5.83
CA ALA A 64 -8.50 -21.08 -5.89
C ALA A 64 -7.80 -21.38 -7.22
N MET A 65 -8.22 -20.76 -8.33
CA MET A 65 -7.58 -20.94 -9.64
C MET A 65 -6.30 -20.11 -9.80
N ARG A 66 -6.17 -18.99 -9.08
CA ARG A 66 -5.07 -18.03 -9.24
C ARG A 66 -4.24 -17.83 -7.98
N ALA A 67 -4.66 -18.40 -6.85
CA ALA A 67 -4.03 -18.24 -5.54
C ALA A 67 -2.57 -18.70 -5.53
N ARG A 68 -2.28 -19.85 -6.17
CA ARG A 68 -0.91 -20.40 -6.22
C ARG A 68 0.02 -19.49 -7.01
N ASP A 69 -0.44 -18.97 -8.15
CA ASP A 69 0.33 -18.07 -9.01
C ASP A 69 0.53 -16.71 -8.33
N PHE A 70 -0.47 -16.23 -7.60
CA PHE A 70 -0.39 -15.00 -6.83
C PHE A 70 0.63 -15.11 -5.68
N VAL A 71 0.57 -16.15 -4.85
CA VAL A 71 1.51 -16.34 -3.71
C VAL A 71 2.97 -16.43 -4.19
N GLN A 72 3.20 -16.97 -5.38
CA GLN A 72 4.55 -17.08 -5.97
C GLN A 72 4.97 -15.83 -6.75
N SER A 73 4.08 -14.87 -6.93
CA SER A 73 4.35 -13.66 -7.69
C SER A 73 5.15 -12.63 -6.88
N THR A 74 5.92 -11.80 -7.57
CA THR A 74 6.63 -10.68 -6.96
C THR A 74 5.69 -9.65 -6.34
N SER A 75 4.46 -9.52 -6.83
CA SER A 75 3.47 -8.60 -6.26
C SER A 75 3.02 -9.03 -4.87
N SER A 76 2.96 -10.34 -4.56
CA SER A 76 2.65 -10.80 -3.19
C SER A 76 3.71 -10.33 -2.20
N ALA A 77 5.00 -10.52 -2.52
CA ALA A 77 6.09 -10.07 -1.65
C ALA A 77 6.13 -8.54 -1.49
N ASP A 78 5.78 -7.79 -2.54
CA ASP A 78 5.68 -6.33 -2.48
C ASP A 78 4.47 -5.87 -1.64
N LEU A 79 3.35 -6.59 -1.67
CA LEU A 79 2.20 -6.32 -0.80
C LEU A 79 2.52 -6.63 0.67
N ASP A 80 3.19 -7.75 0.97
CA ASP A 80 3.62 -8.10 2.33
C ASP A 80 4.60 -7.04 2.90
N ARG A 81 5.49 -6.54 2.04
CA ARG A 81 6.40 -5.44 2.39
C ARG A 81 5.61 -4.16 2.70
N ALA A 82 4.67 -3.79 1.84
CA ALA A 82 3.83 -2.61 2.05
C ALA A 82 3.02 -2.70 3.35
N TYR A 83 2.45 -3.87 3.65
CA TYR A 83 1.76 -4.14 4.92
C TYR A 83 2.68 -3.87 6.13
N THR A 84 3.86 -4.50 6.13
CA THR A 84 4.83 -4.39 7.22
C THR A 84 5.29 -2.96 7.44
N ASP A 85 5.57 -2.23 6.35
CA ASP A 85 6.01 -0.85 6.41
C ASP A 85 4.88 0.08 6.93
N LEU A 86 3.62 -0.17 6.54
CA LEU A 86 2.46 0.58 7.06
C LEU A 86 2.19 0.32 8.55
N GLU A 87 2.39 -0.91 9.02
CA GLU A 87 2.34 -1.22 10.45
C GLU A 87 3.45 -0.51 11.23
N CYS A 88 4.69 -0.54 10.71
CA CYS A 88 5.82 0.19 11.29
C CYS A 88 5.55 1.70 11.39
N LEU A 89 4.97 2.29 10.34
CA LEU A 89 4.55 3.70 10.34
C LEU A 89 3.53 3.98 11.45
N ALA A 90 2.51 3.12 11.58
CA ALA A 90 1.50 3.27 12.61
C ALA A 90 2.08 3.13 14.03
N GLU A 91 3.03 2.21 14.23
CA GLU A 91 3.70 2.03 15.52
C GLU A 91 4.55 3.25 15.89
N ALA A 92 5.37 3.73 14.96
CA ALA A 92 6.21 4.91 15.18
C ALA A 92 5.37 6.18 15.47
N ALA A 93 4.27 6.39 14.73
CA ALA A 93 3.32 7.46 15.02
C ALA A 93 2.66 7.28 16.41
N GLY A 94 2.35 6.03 16.78
CA GLY A 94 1.79 5.67 18.08
C GLY A 94 2.75 5.97 19.25
N MET A 95 4.05 5.77 19.07
CA MET A 95 5.07 6.13 20.05
C MET A 95 5.12 7.64 20.29
N ILE A 96 5.02 8.44 19.23
CA ILE A 96 4.98 9.91 19.35
C ILE A 96 3.72 10.35 20.12
N ARG A 97 2.57 9.76 19.79
CA ARG A 97 1.29 9.99 20.47
C ARG A 97 1.34 9.64 21.96
N ALA A 98 2.01 8.55 22.33
CA ALA A 98 2.04 8.04 23.70
C ALA A 98 3.00 8.81 24.62
N HIS A 99 4.18 9.18 24.11
CA HIS A 99 5.28 9.73 24.92
C HIS A 99 5.42 11.26 24.82
N GLY A 100 4.71 11.90 23.88
CA GLY A 100 4.77 13.35 23.70
C GLY A 100 6.12 13.84 23.20
N ILE A 101 6.27 15.17 23.12
CA ILE A 101 7.42 15.87 22.54
C ILE A 101 8.54 15.98 23.60
N GLY A 102 9.18 14.84 23.92
CA GLY A 102 10.37 14.74 24.79
C GLY A 102 11.52 14.05 24.04
N SER A 103 12.55 14.82 23.69
CA SER A 103 13.23 14.74 22.39
C SER A 103 14.63 14.11 22.39
N GLN A 104 14.72 12.79 22.52
CA GLN A 104 15.93 12.07 22.05
C GLN A 104 15.63 11.17 20.84
N TYR A 105 14.44 10.57 20.78
CA TYR A 105 14.06 9.67 19.69
C TYR A 105 13.16 10.30 18.63
N ARG A 106 12.71 11.54 18.79
CA ARG A 106 11.76 12.17 17.85
C ARG A 106 12.27 12.22 16.42
N ALA A 107 13.50 12.70 16.22
CA ALA A 107 14.11 12.76 14.89
C ALA A 107 14.29 11.36 14.28
N HIS A 108 14.56 10.36 15.13
CA HIS A 108 14.69 8.97 14.70
C HIS A 108 13.33 8.37 14.30
N LEU A 109 12.29 8.55 15.11
CA LEU A 109 10.93 8.10 14.80
C LEU A 109 10.39 8.78 13.55
N ALA A 110 10.65 10.08 13.39
CA ALA A 110 10.31 10.81 12.17
C ALA A 110 10.96 10.23 10.91
N TYR A 111 12.26 9.92 11.00
CA TYR A 111 12.99 9.28 9.93
C TYR A 111 12.39 7.91 9.60
N LEU A 112 12.08 7.10 10.62
CA LEU A 112 11.45 5.79 10.45
C LEU A 112 10.07 5.90 9.80
N MET A 113 9.24 6.84 10.24
CA MET A 113 7.91 7.08 9.66
C MET A 113 8.01 7.46 8.19
N ARG A 114 8.90 8.40 7.84
CA ARG A 114 9.12 8.80 6.46
C ARG A 114 9.63 7.65 5.61
N TYR A 115 10.66 6.95 6.09
CA TYR A 115 11.22 5.79 5.40
C TYR A 115 10.16 4.70 5.16
N ALA A 116 9.37 4.38 6.18
CA ALA A 116 8.30 3.39 6.08
C ALA A 116 7.23 3.82 5.08
N ALA A 117 6.80 5.08 5.10
CA ALA A 117 5.82 5.60 4.15
C ALA A 117 6.35 5.58 2.69
N GLU A 118 7.59 6.00 2.46
CA GLU A 118 8.24 5.97 1.14
C GLU A 118 8.46 4.52 0.64
N SER A 119 8.89 3.63 1.53
CA SER A 119 9.11 2.21 1.24
C SER A 119 7.79 1.51 0.88
N ALA A 120 6.73 1.73 1.65
CA ALA A 120 5.39 1.22 1.37
C ALA A 120 4.89 1.71 0.01
N CYS A 121 5.04 3.00 -0.30
CA CYS A 121 4.65 3.55 -1.60
C CYS A 121 5.43 2.87 -2.75
N THR A 122 6.74 2.73 -2.60
CA THR A 122 7.60 2.08 -3.61
C THR A 122 7.22 0.62 -3.82
N ALA A 123 6.89 -0.11 -2.75
CA ALA A 123 6.45 -1.48 -2.83
C ALA A 123 5.10 -1.59 -3.56
N LEU A 124 4.13 -0.75 -3.22
CA LEU A 124 2.84 -0.70 -3.90
C LEU A 124 2.95 -0.32 -5.39
N GLU A 125 3.89 0.56 -5.76
CA GLU A 125 4.13 0.91 -7.17
C GLU A 125 4.70 -0.27 -7.96
N ARG A 126 5.53 -1.10 -7.32
CA ARG A 126 6.06 -2.32 -7.93
C ARG A 126 4.97 -3.40 -8.03
N ALA A 127 4.14 -3.54 -7.01
CA ALA A 127 2.97 -4.40 -7.03
C ALA A 127 2.00 -4.01 -8.16
N GLU A 128 1.62 -2.73 -8.26
CA GLU A 128 0.75 -2.23 -9.33
C GLU A 128 1.31 -2.54 -10.71
N ARG A 129 2.57 -2.16 -10.98
CA ARG A 129 3.21 -2.40 -12.29
C ARG A 129 3.26 -3.87 -12.66
N SER A 130 3.56 -4.75 -11.71
CA SER A 130 3.61 -6.19 -11.96
C SER A 130 2.21 -6.79 -12.19
N MET A 131 1.20 -6.31 -11.48
CA MET A 131 -0.20 -6.74 -11.63
C MET A 131 -0.78 -6.28 -12.97
N THR A 132 -0.58 -5.02 -13.37
CA THR A 132 -0.99 -4.50 -14.68
C THR A 132 -0.31 -5.27 -15.82
N ARG A 133 0.97 -5.65 -15.66
CA ARG A 133 1.69 -6.46 -16.65
C ARG A 133 1.14 -7.89 -16.76
N ALA A 134 0.79 -8.52 -15.63
CA ALA A 134 0.20 -9.86 -15.61
C ALA A 134 -1.21 -9.88 -16.23
N GLU A 135 -2.00 -8.84 -15.99
CA GLU A 135 -3.34 -8.67 -16.59
C GLU A 135 -3.27 -8.48 -18.11
N ALA A 136 -2.32 -7.65 -18.61
CA ALA A 136 -2.11 -7.47 -20.04
C ALA A 136 -1.69 -8.77 -20.76
N LEU A 137 -0.83 -9.58 -20.13
CA LEU A 137 -0.42 -10.88 -20.68
C LEU A 137 -1.59 -11.89 -20.69
N SER A 138 -2.46 -11.83 -19.68
CA SER A 138 -3.64 -12.71 -19.59
C SER A 138 -4.72 -12.34 -20.62
N GLY A 139 -4.90 -11.05 -20.94
CA GLY A 139 -5.84 -10.58 -21.96
C GLY A 139 -5.42 -10.88 -23.40
N MET A 140 -4.12 -11.07 -23.66
CA MET A 140 -3.60 -11.47 -24.98
C MET A 140 -3.74 -12.97 -25.26
N ALA A 141 -3.98 -13.81 -24.24
CA ALA A 141 -4.10 -15.26 -24.41
C ALA A 141 -5.45 -15.73 -24.99
N THR A 142 -6.39 -14.81 -25.26
CA THR A 142 -7.75 -15.12 -25.74
C THR A 142 -8.09 -14.52 -27.11
N THR A 143 -7.19 -14.63 -28.09
CA THR A 143 -7.62 -14.66 -29.49
C THR A 143 -7.61 -16.12 -29.96
N PRO A 144 -8.77 -16.80 -30.07
CA PRO A 144 -8.80 -18.03 -30.85
C PRO A 144 -8.42 -17.62 -32.27
N ALA A 145 -7.27 -18.11 -32.73
CA ALA A 145 -6.95 -18.14 -34.14
C ALA A 145 -8.12 -18.82 -34.84
N THR A 146 -8.95 -18.03 -35.53
CA THR A 146 -9.92 -18.55 -36.47
C THR A 146 -9.11 -19.21 -37.58
N ALA A 147 -8.83 -20.49 -37.38
CA ALA A 147 -8.18 -21.34 -38.35
C ALA A 147 -9.03 -21.30 -39.62
N LEU A 148 -8.40 -20.87 -40.72
CA LEU A 148 -8.86 -21.13 -42.07
C LEU A 148 -9.29 -22.59 -42.16
N HIS A 149 -10.55 -22.84 -42.50
CA HIS A 149 -10.93 -24.06 -43.17
C HIS A 149 -12.03 -23.79 -44.21
N ILE A 150 -11.63 -24.10 -45.45
CA ILE A 150 -12.36 -24.24 -46.73
C ILE A 150 -12.59 -22.93 -47.49
#